data_AF-A0A168JLX0-F1
#
_entry.id   AF-A0A168JLX0-F1
#
_cell.length_a   1.000
_cell.length_b   1.000
_cell.length_c   1.000
_cell.angle_alpha   90.00
_cell.angle_beta   90.00
_cell.angle_gamma   90.00
#
_symmetry.space_group_name_H-M   'P 1'
#
loop_
_entity.id
_entity.type
_entity.pdbx_description
1 polymer ?
#
loop_
_entity_poly.entity_id
_entity_poly.type
_entity_poly.pdbx_seq_one_letter_code
_entity_poly.pdbx_strand_id
1 'polypeptide(L)'
;DDFVVDDLGIRCVDDQPWVTGAETCELAIALHLADDTAAAERMVRNMQHLRDPGGAYWTGWQFAEKCHWPEEQSTWTAAAVILAVDTLAGGPTERTFRGDGLPQGMPHPVRRGSLPGPRDPVTESRRPCGCDSEQPAEDPQGSRT
;
A
#
# COMPACT_ATOMS: atom_id res chain seq x y z
N ASP A 1 -5.82 -9.27 12.16
CA ASP A 1 -4.50 -9.76 12.58
C ASP A 1 -3.67 -10.40 11.47
N ASP A 2 -4.22 -10.65 10.27
CA ASP A 2 -3.49 -11.37 9.21
C ASP A 2 -2.57 -10.49 8.32
N PHE A 3 -2.79 -9.17 8.32
CA PHE A 3 -2.07 -8.25 7.44
C PHE A 3 -0.72 -7.78 8.00
N VAL A 4 -0.60 -7.65 9.33
CA VAL A 4 0.66 -7.24 9.97
C VAL A 4 1.52 -8.47 10.17
N VAL A 5 2.75 -8.43 9.69
CA VAL A 5 3.76 -9.45 9.89
C VAL A 5 4.79 -8.90 10.85
N ASP A 6 4.92 -9.57 12.01
CA ASP A 6 5.82 -9.16 13.08
C ASP A 6 7.25 -8.92 12.55
N ASP A 7 7.85 -7.85 13.05
CA ASP A 7 9.20 -7.37 12.71
C ASP A 7 9.45 -7.03 11.21
N LEU A 8 8.45 -7.18 10.34
CA LEU A 8 8.59 -6.97 8.90
C LEU A 8 7.78 -5.80 8.35
N GLY A 9 6.51 -5.65 8.74
CA GLY A 9 5.62 -4.60 8.22
C GLY A 9 4.22 -5.12 7.93
N ILE A 10 3.52 -4.51 6.96
CA ILE A 10 2.17 -4.92 6.54
C ILE A 10 2.18 -5.47 5.11
N ARG A 11 1.30 -6.43 4.84
CA ARG A 11 0.97 -6.89 3.48
C ARG A 11 0.07 -5.89 2.77
N CYS A 12 0.23 -5.78 1.45
CA CYS A 12 -0.70 -5.07 0.59
C CYS A 12 -1.89 -5.95 0.12
N VAL A 13 -1.74 -7.28 0.17
CA VAL A 13 -2.76 -8.29 -0.16
C VAL A 13 -2.67 -9.47 0.81
N ASP A 14 -3.77 -10.20 1.03
CA ASP A 14 -3.85 -11.24 2.08
C ASP A 14 -3.31 -12.62 1.64
N ASP A 15 -3.25 -12.88 0.35
CA ASP A 15 -2.91 -14.19 -0.23
C ASP A 15 -1.44 -14.36 -0.60
N GLN A 16 -0.63 -13.31 -0.45
CA GLN A 16 0.76 -13.30 -0.92
C GLN A 16 1.79 -13.10 0.20
N PRO A 17 2.93 -13.84 0.20
CA PRO A 17 3.88 -13.84 1.30
C PRO A 17 4.89 -12.67 1.33
N TRP A 18 4.42 -11.45 1.02
CA TRP A 18 5.26 -10.25 1.05
C TRP A 18 4.66 -9.11 1.88
N VAL A 19 5.54 -8.26 2.39
CA VAL A 19 5.19 -6.96 2.97
C VAL A 19 5.73 -5.84 2.08
N THR A 20 5.10 -4.68 2.15
CA THR A 20 5.51 -3.51 1.35
C THR A 20 5.76 -2.30 2.25
N GLY A 21 6.80 -1.53 1.90
CA GLY A 21 7.25 -0.40 2.72
C GLY A 21 6.23 0.73 2.73
N ALA A 22 5.62 1.02 1.58
CA ALA A 22 4.65 2.09 1.43
C ALA A 22 3.39 1.85 2.27
N GLU A 23 2.74 0.71 2.12
CA GLU A 23 1.55 0.32 2.89
C GLU A 23 1.86 0.26 4.38
N THR A 24 3.09 -0.13 4.78
CA THR A 24 3.51 -0.11 6.19
C THR A 24 3.56 1.32 6.73
N CYS A 25 4.09 2.27 5.96
CA CYS A 25 4.11 3.68 6.31
C CYS A 25 2.72 4.32 6.32
N GLU A 26 1.85 3.95 5.38
CA GLU A 26 0.46 4.40 5.34
C GLU A 26 -0.33 3.90 6.56
N LEU A 27 -0.14 2.63 6.96
CA LEU A 27 -0.68 2.11 8.21
C LEU A 27 -0.13 2.89 9.41
N ALA A 28 1.17 3.20 9.45
CA ALA A 28 1.76 3.97 10.54
C ALA A 28 1.11 5.36 10.68
N ILE A 29 0.90 6.06 9.56
CA ILE A 29 0.18 7.35 9.54
C ILE A 29 -1.23 7.17 10.11
N ALA A 30 -1.98 6.17 9.64
CA ALA A 30 -3.34 5.92 10.11
C ALA A 30 -3.40 5.61 11.62
N LEU A 31 -2.48 4.79 12.13
CA LEU A 31 -2.37 4.46 13.56
C LEU A 31 -2.07 5.70 14.40
N HIS A 32 -1.13 6.54 13.98
CA HIS A 32 -0.79 7.78 14.68
C HIS A 32 -1.99 8.74 14.75
N LEU A 33 -2.72 8.89 13.65
CA LEU A 33 -3.91 9.75 13.59
C LEU A 33 -5.09 9.19 14.39
N ALA A 34 -5.11 7.88 14.63
CA ALA A 34 -6.05 7.19 15.52
C ALA A 34 -5.57 7.12 16.98
N ASP A 35 -4.58 7.95 17.34
CA ASP A 35 -3.99 8.07 18.68
C ASP A 35 -3.25 6.80 19.19
N ASP A 36 -2.84 5.89 18.30
CA ASP A 36 -1.92 4.77 18.59
C ASP A 36 -0.52 5.01 17.99
N THR A 37 0.12 6.10 18.45
CA THR A 37 1.48 6.48 18.03
C THR A 37 2.51 5.38 18.33
N ALA A 38 2.34 4.63 19.41
CA ALA A 38 3.27 3.56 19.77
C ALA A 38 3.27 2.43 18.74
N ALA A 39 2.09 2.03 18.23
CA ALA A 39 2.02 1.07 17.13
C ALA A 39 2.56 1.65 15.82
N ALA A 40 2.30 2.92 15.54
CA ALA A 40 2.83 3.60 14.37
C ALA A 40 4.37 3.61 14.31
N GLU A 41 5.02 3.96 15.42
CA GLU A 41 6.48 3.92 15.54
C GLU A 41 7.05 2.51 15.32
N ARG A 42 6.35 1.47 15.82
CA ARG A 42 6.75 0.07 15.57
C ARG A 42 6.69 -0.26 14.08
N MET A 43 5.65 0.15 13.36
CA MET A 43 5.55 -0.09 11.92
C MET A 43 6.71 0.55 11.14
N VAL A 44 7.02 1.82 11.41
CA VAL A 44 8.13 2.52 10.74
C VAL A 44 9.48 1.89 11.10
N ARG A 45 9.66 1.42 12.34
CA ARG A 45 10.86 0.70 12.77
C ARG A 45 11.01 -0.65 12.06
N ASN A 46 9.93 -1.43 11.99
CA ASN A 46 9.95 -2.77 11.42
C ASN A 46 10.34 -2.73 9.94
N MET A 47 9.77 -1.82 9.14
CA MET A 47 10.07 -1.75 7.71
C MET A 47 11.51 -1.28 7.37
N GLN A 48 12.32 -0.84 8.34
CA GLN A 48 13.68 -0.33 8.07
C GLN A 48 14.62 -1.38 7.47
N HIS A 49 14.29 -2.67 7.51
CA HIS A 49 15.04 -3.70 6.76
C HIS A 49 14.99 -3.48 5.23
N LEU A 50 14.03 -2.70 4.73
CA LEU A 50 13.92 -2.32 3.32
C LEU A 50 14.85 -1.17 2.93
N ARG A 51 15.52 -0.52 3.89
CA ARG A 51 16.37 0.64 3.61
C ARG A 51 17.70 0.19 3.02
N ASP A 52 17.97 0.63 1.80
CA ASP A 52 19.24 0.44 1.12
C ASP A 52 20.35 1.32 1.76
N PRO A 53 21.62 0.87 1.79
CA PRO A 53 22.73 1.69 2.30
C PRO A 53 22.90 3.05 1.60
N GLY A 54 22.51 3.16 0.34
CA GLY A 54 22.47 4.41 -0.43
C GLY A 54 21.33 5.35 -0.02
N GLY A 55 20.43 4.91 0.87
CA GLY A 55 19.33 5.69 1.44
C GLY A 55 18.00 5.55 0.72
N ALA A 56 17.97 4.86 -0.41
CA ALA A 56 16.73 4.45 -1.08
C ALA A 56 16.00 3.35 -0.28
N TYR A 57 14.77 3.05 -0.67
CA TYR A 57 13.98 1.97 -0.07
C TYR A 57 13.53 1.00 -1.13
N TRP A 58 13.71 -0.29 -0.87
CA TRP A 58 13.07 -1.35 -1.64
C TRP A 58 11.56 -1.30 -1.45
N THR A 59 10.81 -1.60 -2.52
CA THR A 59 9.34 -1.58 -2.48
C THR A 59 8.78 -2.56 -1.45
N GLY A 60 9.34 -3.77 -1.35
CA GLY A 60 8.85 -4.79 -0.44
C GLY A 60 9.82 -5.94 -0.19
N TRP A 61 9.38 -6.87 0.65
CA TRP A 61 10.13 -8.05 1.07
C TRP A 61 9.26 -9.30 1.02
N GLN A 62 9.69 -10.27 0.23
CA GLN A 62 9.08 -11.59 0.09
C GLN A 62 9.65 -12.52 1.16
N PHE A 63 8.97 -12.70 2.30
CA PHE A 63 9.59 -13.35 3.45
C PHE A 63 9.67 -14.89 3.36
N ALA A 64 8.88 -15.53 2.49
CA ALA A 64 8.99 -16.96 2.24
C ALA A 64 10.24 -17.31 1.39
N GLU A 65 10.65 -16.41 0.50
CA GLU A 65 11.80 -16.59 -0.39
C GLU A 65 13.04 -15.78 0.05
N LYS A 66 12.86 -14.87 1.02
CA LYS A 66 13.89 -14.02 1.61
C LYS A 66 14.58 -13.14 0.56
N CYS A 67 13.79 -12.49 -0.28
CA CYS A 67 14.26 -11.58 -1.32
C CYS A 67 13.45 -10.27 -1.33
N HIS A 68 14.02 -9.22 -1.93
CA HIS A 68 13.27 -8.02 -2.25
C HIS A 68 12.28 -8.30 -3.36
N TRP A 69 11.04 -7.85 -3.18
CA TRP A 69 9.99 -8.03 -4.17
C TRP A 69 8.99 -6.86 -4.15
N PRO A 70 8.68 -6.25 -5.32
CA PRO A 70 9.46 -6.36 -6.56
C PRO A 70 10.92 -5.92 -6.37
N GLU A 71 11.82 -6.34 -7.27
CA GLU A 71 13.22 -5.86 -7.33
C GLU A 71 13.27 -4.40 -7.83
N GLU A 72 12.67 -3.51 -7.06
CA GLU A 72 12.49 -2.10 -7.37
C GLU A 72 12.70 -1.25 -6.11
N GLN A 73 13.39 -0.13 -6.27
CA GLN A 73 13.45 0.94 -5.26
C GLN A 73 12.54 2.09 -5.68
N SER A 74 11.25 1.97 -5.37
CA SER A 74 10.24 2.91 -5.86
C SER A 74 10.30 4.26 -5.15
N THR A 75 10.13 5.34 -5.92
CA THR A 75 10.00 6.70 -5.38
C THR A 75 8.76 6.85 -4.52
N TRP A 76 7.70 6.06 -4.79
CA TRP A 76 6.51 5.97 -3.95
C TRP A 76 6.86 5.54 -2.53
N THR A 77 7.65 4.47 -2.37
CA THR A 77 8.01 3.97 -1.03
C THR A 77 8.83 5.02 -0.27
N ALA A 78 9.80 5.65 -0.94
CA ALA A 78 10.56 6.74 -0.32
C ALA A 78 9.67 7.92 0.10
N ALA A 79 8.68 8.30 -0.73
CA ALA A 79 7.74 9.36 -0.39
C ALA A 79 6.86 8.98 0.81
N ALA A 80 6.33 7.76 0.86
CA ALA A 80 5.53 7.27 1.98
C ALA A 80 6.33 7.29 3.30
N VAL A 81 7.61 6.90 3.27
CA VAL A 81 8.50 7.00 4.45
C VAL A 81 8.66 8.44 4.91
N ILE A 82 8.93 9.39 4.01
CA ILE A 82 9.08 10.81 4.36
C ILE A 82 7.81 11.33 5.04
N LEU A 83 6.64 11.03 4.47
CA LEU A 83 5.35 11.46 5.02
C LEU A 83 5.09 10.84 6.40
N ALA A 84 5.39 9.55 6.58
CA ALA A 84 5.20 8.88 7.88
C ALA A 84 6.14 9.44 8.95
N VAL A 85 7.43 9.65 8.62
CA VAL A 85 8.40 10.21 9.57
C VAL A 85 8.07 11.65 9.92
N ASP A 86 7.68 12.49 8.95
CA ASP A 86 7.25 13.87 9.25
C ASP A 86 5.99 13.90 10.12
N THR A 87 5.02 13.01 9.84
CA THR A 87 3.81 12.87 10.65
C THR A 87 4.13 12.51 12.10
N LEU A 88 4.97 11.49 12.32
CA LEU A 88 5.37 11.05 13.66
C LEU A 88 6.22 12.09 14.40
N ALA A 89 6.93 12.95 13.68
CA ALA A 89 7.71 14.05 14.24
C ALA A 89 6.85 15.28 14.60
N GLY A 90 5.53 15.25 14.38
CA GLY A 90 4.66 16.41 14.59
C GLY A 90 4.83 17.51 13.53
N GLY A 91 5.31 17.14 12.35
CA GLY A 91 5.61 18.03 11.25
C GLY A 91 4.37 18.56 10.51
N PRO A 92 4.56 19.35 9.44
CA PRO A 92 3.46 19.85 8.61
C PRO A 92 2.55 18.75 8.04
N THR A 93 3.08 17.57 7.74
CA THR A 93 2.30 16.46 7.18
C THR A 93 1.23 15.96 8.16
N GLU A 94 1.49 15.95 9.47
CA GLU A 94 0.46 15.58 10.47
C GLU A 94 -0.75 16.51 10.38
N ARG A 95 -0.53 17.83 10.36
CA ARG A 95 -1.60 18.83 10.25
C ARG A 95 -2.41 18.65 8.98
N THR A 96 -1.72 18.38 7.86
CA THR A 96 -2.38 18.08 6.58
C THR A 96 -3.31 16.87 6.70
N PHE A 97 -2.85 15.76 7.30
CA PHE A 97 -3.68 14.57 7.43
C PHE A 97 -4.81 14.71 8.46
N ARG A 98 -4.64 15.52 9.51
CA ARG A 98 -5.74 15.86 10.44
C ARG A 98 -6.79 16.79 9.82
N GLY A 99 -6.45 17.45 8.72
CA GLY A 99 -7.32 18.39 8.03
C GLY A 99 -7.24 19.82 8.57
N ASP A 100 -6.23 20.12 9.39
CA ASP A 100 -6.06 21.42 10.05
C ASP A 100 -5.81 22.52 9.01
N GLY A 101 -6.75 23.45 8.89
CA GLY A 101 -6.62 24.59 7.97
C GLY A 101 -6.69 24.21 6.49
N LEU A 102 -7.16 23.01 6.14
CA LEU A 102 -7.44 22.66 4.75
C LEU A 102 -8.61 23.50 4.20
N PRO A 103 -8.55 23.92 2.92
CA PRO A 103 -9.64 24.65 2.31
C PRO A 103 -10.91 23.79 2.26
N GLN A 104 -12.06 24.44 2.38
CA GLN A 104 -13.34 23.76 2.13
C GLN A 104 -13.33 23.22 0.70
N GLY A 105 -13.64 21.93 0.54
CA GLY A 105 -13.71 21.30 -0.78
C GLY A 105 -14.65 22.08 -1.71
N MET A 106 -14.29 22.16 -3.00
CA MET A 106 -15.16 22.82 -3.98
C MET A 106 -16.55 22.19 -3.94
N PRO A 107 -17.63 22.98 -3.93
CA PRO A 107 -18.98 22.43 -3.95
C PRO A 107 -19.16 21.59 -5.23
N HIS A 108 -19.15 20.27 -5.09
CA HIS A 108 -19.56 19.39 -6.18
C HIS A 108 -21.08 19.52 -6.31
N PRO A 109 -21.64 19.89 -7.48
CA PRO A 109 -23.08 19.87 -7.66
C PRO A 109 -23.56 18.43 -7.49
N VAL A 110 -24.13 18.13 -6.33
CA VAL A 110 -24.78 16.84 -6.07
C VAL A 110 -26.07 16.87 -6.89
N ARG A 111 -26.15 16.09 -7.98
CA ARG A 111 -27.46 15.74 -8.54
C ARG A 111 -28.15 14.88 -7.49
N ARG A 112 -29.17 15.41 -6.81
CA ARG A 112 -30.04 14.60 -5.94
C ARG A 112 -30.48 13.36 -6.72
N GLY A 113 -30.11 12.18 -6.21
CA GLY A 113 -30.47 10.89 -6.82
C GLY A 113 -29.39 10.18 -7.64
N SER A 114 -28.14 10.66 -7.72
CA SER A 114 -27.07 9.97 -8.49
C SER A 114 -26.05 9.18 -7.66
N LEU A 115 -26.13 9.20 -6.32
CA LEU A 115 -25.27 8.35 -5.52
C LEU A 115 -25.84 6.93 -5.56
N PRO A 116 -25.06 5.91 -5.95
CA PRO A 116 -25.48 4.54 -5.76
C PRO A 116 -25.83 4.32 -4.28
N GLY A 117 -26.86 3.51 -4.04
CA GLY A 117 -27.20 3.11 -2.68
C GLY A 117 -26.02 2.43 -1.98
N PRO A 118 -26.06 2.29 -0.64
CA PRO A 118 -25.06 1.52 0.09
C PRO A 118 -24.82 0.16 -0.59
N ARG A 119 -23.57 -0.24 -0.78
CA ARG A 119 -23.28 -1.58 -1.28
C ARG A 119 -23.74 -2.59 -0.24
N ASP A 120 -24.71 -3.44 -0.60
CA ASP A 120 -25.10 -4.58 0.22
C ASP A 120 -23.94 -5.60 0.23
N PRO A 121 -23.37 -5.94 1.40
CA PRO A 121 -22.18 -6.80 1.48
C PRO A 121 -22.44 -8.27 1.11
N VAL A 122 -23.68 -8.65 0.77
CA VAL A 122 -24.12 -10.06 0.62
C VAL A 122 -24.27 -10.49 -0.85
N THR A 123 -24.19 -9.57 -1.83
CA THR A 123 -24.54 -9.86 -3.24
C THR A 123 -23.38 -9.84 -4.23
N GLU A 124 -22.14 -9.98 -3.78
CA GLU A 124 -21.02 -10.32 -4.68
C GLU A 124 -20.74 -11.83 -4.60
N SER A 125 -21.78 -12.60 -4.96
CA SER A 125 -21.69 -14.04 -5.18
C SER A 125 -20.66 -14.30 -6.29
N ARG A 126 -19.47 -14.79 -5.88
CA ARG A 126 -18.53 -15.65 -6.63
C ARG A 126 -18.73 -15.61 -8.15
N ARG A 127 -18.14 -14.62 -8.81
CA ARG A 127 -17.76 -14.80 -10.21
C ARG A 127 -16.45 -15.61 -10.19
N PRO A 128 -16.42 -16.83 -10.76
CA PRO A 128 -15.15 -17.51 -10.94
C PRO A 128 -14.24 -16.65 -11.82
N CYS A 129 -12.99 -16.48 -11.40
CA CYS A 129 -11.94 -15.91 -12.24
C CYS A 129 -11.87 -16.75 -13.52
N GLY A 130 -11.99 -16.09 -14.68
CA GLY A 130 -11.93 -16.75 -15.98
C GLY A 130 -10.50 -17.14 -16.34
N CYS A 131 -9.87 -18.01 -15.54
CA CYS A 131 -8.54 -18.55 -15.83
C CYS A 131 -8.57 -19.68 -16.88
N ASP A 132 -9.75 -20.18 -17.26
CA ASP A 132 -9.88 -21.24 -18.28
C ASP A 132 -10.07 -20.64 -19.67
N SER A 133 -9.02 -20.01 -20.20
CA SER A 133 -8.82 -19.94 -21.63
C SER A 133 -7.36 -20.23 -21.92
N GLU A 134 -7.06 -21.51 -22.20
CA GLU A 134 -5.86 -21.90 -22.93
C GLU A 134 -5.82 -21.10 -24.24
N GLN A 135 -4.95 -20.10 -24.30
CA GLN A 135 -4.52 -19.55 -25.58
C GLN A 135 -3.51 -20.55 -26.15
N PRO A 136 -3.75 -21.12 -27.34
CA PRO A 136 -2.77 -22.00 -27.97
C PRO A 136 -1.51 -21.18 -28.29
N ALA A 137 -0.35 -21.75 -27.94
CA ALA A 137 0.96 -21.18 -28.20
C ALA A 137 1.14 -20.91 -29.71
N GLU A 138 1.55 -19.68 -30.07
CA GLU A 138 2.08 -19.40 -31.40
C GLU A 138 3.50 -19.98 -31.51
N ASP A 139 3.68 -20.83 -32.54
CA ASP A 139 4.88 -21.59 -32.87
C ASP A 139 6.02 -20.66 -33.37
N PRO A 140 7.25 -20.77 -32.83
CA PRO A 140 8.31 -19.84 -33.17
C PRO A 140 9.16 -20.34 -34.33
N GLN A 141 8.83 -20.02 -35.59
CA GLN A 141 9.83 -19.86 -36.66
C GLN A 141 9.28 -19.37 -37.99
N GLY A 142 9.89 -18.30 -38.51
CA GLY A 142 9.65 -17.78 -39.86
C GLY A 142 10.73 -16.82 -40.34
N SER A 143 11.89 -17.38 -40.73
CA SER A 143 12.90 -16.90 -41.68
C SER A 143 13.32 -15.42 -41.76
N ARG A 144 14.65 -15.23 -41.70
CA ARG A 144 15.40 -14.06 -42.14
C ARG A 144 15.06 -13.69 -43.61
N THR A 145 14.98 -12.39 -43.87
CA THR A 145 15.74 -11.62 -44.88
C THR A 145 15.68 -10.15 -44.49
#